data_AF-A0A2D9M1H9-F1
#
_entry.id   AF-A0A2D9M1H9-F1
#
_cell.length_a   1.000
_cell.length_b   1.000
_cell.length_c   1.000
_cell.angle_alpha   90.00
_cell.angle_beta   90.00
_cell.angle_gamma   90.00
#
_symmetry.space_group_name_H-M   'P 1'
#
loop_
_entity.id
_entity.type
_entity.pdbx_description
1 polymer ?
#
loop_
_entity_poly.entity_id
_entity_poly.type
_entity_poly.pdbx_seq_one_letter_code
_entity_poly.pdbx_strand_id
1 'polypeptide(L)'
;MTRTGDVSMSVMLESESTLAIDVVEGLSANPKRLPSKYLYDSLGSQLFQAICELPWYNITNGEIRLLKQCSEAIMSKANSPSILVELGSGNGSKMLSLLSNWQFGQQSPVVHFVDISPAALELSTLNLSQYNDSLTVVPHESTYEKGLEAALAE
;
A
#
# COMPACT_ATOMS: atom_id res chain seq x y z
N MET A 1 -0.38 34.62 30.63
CA MET A 1 -0.24 35.46 29.42
C MET A 1 0.40 34.61 28.35
N THR A 2 -0.37 34.36 27.31
CA THR A 2 -0.22 33.36 26.25
C THR A 2 0.78 33.78 25.18
N ARG A 3 1.53 32.79 24.67
CA ARG A 3 1.96 32.72 23.26
C ARG A 3 1.96 31.26 22.81
N THR A 4 0.74 30.74 22.72
CA THR A 4 0.35 29.70 21.77
C THR A 4 0.24 30.34 20.39
N GLY A 5 0.92 29.76 19.39
CA GLY A 5 1.00 30.21 18.00
C GLY A 5 2.38 29.79 17.50
N ASP A 6 2.57 28.85 16.58
CA ASP A 6 1.79 28.63 15.37
C ASP A 6 2.07 27.18 14.91
N VAL A 7 1.14 26.25 15.18
CA VAL A 7 1.18 24.87 14.64
C VAL A 7 0.05 24.69 13.62
N SER A 8 -0.48 25.81 13.11
CA SER A 8 -1.77 25.87 12.43
C SER A 8 -1.66 26.19 10.94
N MET A 9 -0.55 25.83 10.27
CA MET A 9 -0.34 26.19 8.86
C MET A 9 0.49 25.17 8.05
N SER A 10 0.12 23.89 8.06
CA SER A 10 0.47 22.99 6.93
C SER A 10 -0.27 21.65 6.92
N VAL A 11 -1.09 21.32 7.92
CA VAL A 11 -2.06 20.19 7.85
C VAL A 11 -3.35 20.62 7.14
N MET A 12 -3.28 21.65 6.28
CA MET A 12 -4.42 22.09 5.49
C MET A 12 -4.33 21.51 4.10
N LEU A 13 -5.17 20.49 3.89
CA LEU A 13 -5.82 20.15 2.63
C LEU A 13 -4.88 19.58 1.57
N GLU A 14 -4.78 18.25 1.55
CA GLU A 14 -4.86 17.52 0.28
C GLU A 14 -6.24 17.82 -0.33
N SER A 15 -6.42 19.05 -0.84
CA SER A 15 -7.42 19.27 -1.87
C SER A 15 -7.06 18.33 -3.01
N GLU A 16 -8.05 17.79 -3.71
CA GLU A 16 -7.86 16.91 -4.86
C GLU A 16 -7.10 17.66 -5.97
N SER A 17 -5.79 17.75 -5.83
CA SER A 17 -4.92 18.36 -6.81
C SER A 17 -4.93 17.47 -8.04
N THR A 18 -5.42 18.02 -9.13
CA THR A 18 -5.35 17.36 -10.42
C THR A 18 -3.90 17.34 -10.90
N LEU A 19 -3.56 16.36 -11.74
CA LEU A 19 -2.26 16.31 -12.42
C LEU A 19 -1.86 17.65 -13.06
N ALA A 20 -2.83 18.38 -13.63
CA ALA A 20 -2.56 19.67 -14.26
C ALA A 20 -2.05 20.72 -13.26
N ILE A 21 -2.64 20.78 -12.06
CA ILE A 21 -2.24 21.72 -11.01
C ILE A 21 -0.83 21.37 -10.50
N ASP A 22 -0.61 20.10 -10.13
CA ASP A 22 0.68 19.60 -9.65
C ASP A 22 1.80 19.85 -10.68
N VAL A 23 1.50 19.72 -11.98
CA VAL A 23 2.46 19.97 -13.06
C VAL A 23 2.79 21.46 -13.19
N VAL A 24 1.79 22.34 -13.20
CA VAL A 24 2.01 23.79 -13.32
C VAL A 24 2.83 24.30 -12.15
N GLU A 25 2.45 23.95 -10.92
CA GLU A 25 3.17 24.38 -9.72
C GLU A 25 4.59 23.80 -9.68
N GLY A 26 4.71 22.50 -9.96
CA GLY A 26 5.96 21.75 -9.89
C GLY A 26 7.01 22.21 -10.90
N LEU A 27 6.59 22.49 -12.15
CA LEU A 27 7.49 22.95 -13.20
C LEU A 27 7.80 24.45 -13.14
N SER A 28 6.98 25.23 -12.42
CA SER A 28 7.22 26.65 -12.16
C SER A 28 8.16 26.89 -10.96
N ALA A 29 8.36 25.89 -10.10
CA ALA A 29 9.24 25.98 -8.93
C ALA A 29 10.74 25.96 -9.29
N ASN A 30 11.58 26.43 -8.36
CA ASN A 30 13.04 26.29 -8.43
C ASN A 30 13.60 25.76 -7.09
N PRO A 31 14.06 24.50 -7.02
CA PRO A 31 14.15 23.54 -8.12
C PRO A 31 12.78 23.02 -8.59
N LYS A 32 12.71 22.60 -9.87
CA LYS A 32 11.53 21.94 -10.42
C LYS A 32 11.30 20.60 -9.71
N ARG A 33 10.03 20.23 -9.50
CA ARG A 33 9.65 18.99 -8.82
C ARG A 33 8.31 18.47 -9.34
N LEU A 34 8.08 17.17 -9.24
CA LEU A 34 6.76 16.56 -9.44
C LEU A 34 6.53 15.49 -8.37
N PRO A 35 5.29 15.31 -7.89
CA PRO A 35 4.95 14.21 -7.00
C PRO A 35 5.25 12.85 -7.62
N SER A 36 5.85 11.93 -6.84
CA SER A 36 6.22 10.59 -7.31
C SER A 36 5.03 9.69 -7.61
N LYS A 37 3.82 10.00 -7.10
CA LYS A 37 2.58 9.25 -7.40
C LYS A 37 2.32 9.12 -8.92
N TYR A 38 2.78 10.10 -9.71
CA TYR A 38 2.65 10.08 -11.17
C TYR A 38 3.63 9.13 -11.88
N LEU A 39 4.55 8.50 -11.16
CA LEU A 39 5.40 7.43 -11.69
C LEU A 39 4.67 6.08 -11.79
N TYR A 40 3.44 5.96 -11.27
CA TYR A 40 2.73 4.68 -11.13
C TYR A 40 1.48 4.58 -12.01
N ASP A 41 1.59 5.06 -13.26
CA ASP A 41 0.66 4.64 -14.31
C ASP A 41 0.85 3.14 -14.64
N SER A 42 0.08 2.62 -15.60
CA SER A 42 0.18 1.19 -15.97
C SER A 42 1.60 0.76 -16.36
N LEU A 43 2.35 1.61 -17.07
CA LEU A 43 3.72 1.30 -17.50
C LEU A 43 4.70 1.46 -16.32
N GLY A 44 4.60 2.55 -15.59
CA GLY A 44 5.46 2.87 -14.47
C GLY A 44 5.36 1.84 -13.34
N SER A 45 4.16 1.32 -13.07
CA SER A 45 3.96 0.20 -12.15
C SER A 45 4.66 -1.07 -12.63
N GLN A 46 4.58 -1.42 -13.92
CA GLN A 46 5.30 -2.57 -14.48
C GLN A 46 6.83 -2.38 -14.42
N LEU A 47 7.32 -1.17 -14.69
CA LEU A 47 8.73 -0.84 -14.55
C LEU A 47 9.19 -0.99 -13.08
N PHE A 48 8.37 -0.56 -12.12
CA PHE A 48 8.69 -0.76 -10.70
C PHE A 48 8.73 -2.25 -10.33
N GLN A 49 7.84 -3.09 -10.86
CA GLN A 49 7.92 -4.54 -10.67
C GLN A 49 9.22 -5.11 -11.23
N ALA A 50 9.63 -4.70 -12.44
CA ALA A 50 10.91 -5.10 -13.01
C ALA A 50 12.11 -4.62 -12.16
N ILE A 51 12.04 -3.40 -11.59
CA ILE A 51 13.05 -2.89 -10.67
C ILE A 51 13.18 -3.80 -9.44
N CYS A 52 12.06 -4.30 -8.90
CA CYS A 52 12.04 -5.20 -7.74
C CYS A 52 12.76 -6.54 -7.98
N GLU A 53 12.92 -6.95 -9.24
CA GLU A 53 13.61 -8.19 -9.63
C GLU A 53 15.12 -7.99 -9.86
N LEU A 54 15.59 -6.74 -9.94
CA LEU A 54 17.00 -6.45 -10.22
C LEU A 54 17.91 -6.97 -9.09
N PRO A 55 19.04 -7.63 -9.41
CA PRO A 55 19.89 -8.25 -8.40
C PRO A 55 20.54 -7.25 -7.42
N TRP A 56 20.69 -5.98 -7.84
CA TRP A 56 21.20 -4.90 -6.97
C TRP A 56 20.10 -4.18 -6.17
N TYR A 57 18.82 -4.37 -6.49
CA TYR A 57 17.69 -3.79 -5.76
C TYR A 57 17.13 -4.79 -4.74
N ASN A 58 17.94 -5.15 -3.74
CA ASN A 58 17.60 -6.22 -2.80
C ASN A 58 16.56 -5.83 -1.73
N ILE A 59 15.93 -4.65 -1.85
CA ILE A 59 14.94 -4.15 -0.87
C ILE A 59 13.73 -5.10 -0.85
N THR A 60 13.12 -5.35 -2.00
CA THR A 60 11.92 -6.20 -2.11
C THR A 60 12.21 -7.63 -1.67
N ASN A 61 13.30 -8.22 -2.15
CA ASN A 61 13.70 -9.57 -1.76
C ASN A 61 14.04 -9.67 -0.27
N GLY A 62 14.66 -8.65 0.31
CA GLY A 62 14.94 -8.57 1.74
C GLY A 62 13.68 -8.57 2.59
N GLU A 63 12.72 -7.73 2.23
CA GLU A 63 11.43 -7.62 2.90
C GLU A 63 10.62 -8.93 2.81
N ILE A 64 10.54 -9.54 1.62
CA ILE A 64 9.87 -10.82 1.42
C ILE A 64 10.47 -11.93 2.31
N ARG A 65 11.81 -12.01 2.41
CA ARG A 65 12.48 -12.97 3.30
C ARG A 65 12.11 -12.72 4.76
N LEU A 66 12.13 -11.47 5.20
CA LEU A 66 11.79 -11.10 6.58
C LEU A 66 10.32 -11.38 6.90
N LEU A 67 9.40 -11.05 6.01
CA LEU A 67 7.96 -11.33 6.20
C LEU A 67 7.70 -12.83 6.34
N LYS A 68 8.33 -13.67 5.51
CA LYS A 68 8.22 -15.13 5.64
C LYS A 68 8.80 -15.63 6.96
N GLN A 69 9.96 -15.13 7.36
CA GLN A 69 10.65 -15.55 8.58
C GLN A 69 9.92 -15.10 9.85
N CYS A 70 9.36 -13.88 9.85
CA CYS A 70 8.75 -13.25 11.01
C CYS A 70 7.22 -13.37 11.02
N SER A 71 6.62 -14.05 10.04
CA SER A 71 5.16 -14.17 9.87
C SER A 71 4.45 -14.55 11.17
N GLU A 72 4.85 -15.66 11.79
CA GLU A 72 4.24 -16.15 13.03
C GLU A 72 4.39 -15.16 14.20
N ALA A 73 5.56 -14.52 14.31
CA ALA A 73 5.83 -13.53 15.35
C ALA A 73 4.97 -12.26 15.16
N ILE A 74 4.79 -11.80 13.91
CA ILE A 74 3.96 -10.64 13.60
C ILE A 74 2.49 -10.96 13.90
N MET A 75 1.98 -12.06 13.37
CA MET A 75 0.57 -12.44 13.49
C MET A 75 0.17 -12.75 14.95
N SER A 76 1.05 -13.42 15.70
CA SER A 76 0.83 -13.67 17.13
C SER A 76 0.84 -12.38 17.96
N LYS A 77 1.75 -11.45 17.68
CA LYS A 77 1.79 -10.14 18.37
C LYS A 77 0.59 -9.27 18.02
N ALA A 78 0.02 -9.43 16.83
CA ALA A 78 -1.21 -8.80 16.40
C ALA A 78 -2.49 -9.49 16.93
N ASN A 79 -2.35 -10.52 17.79
CA ASN A 79 -3.46 -11.32 18.32
C ASN A 79 -4.37 -11.92 17.24
N SER A 80 -3.78 -12.42 16.14
CA SER A 80 -4.53 -13.05 15.04
C SER A 80 -5.62 -12.11 14.50
N PRO A 81 -5.23 -10.99 13.88
CA PRO A 81 -6.18 -9.94 13.53
C PRO A 81 -7.24 -10.46 12.57
N SER A 82 -8.48 -10.00 12.72
CA SER A 82 -9.59 -10.30 11.80
C SER A 82 -9.57 -9.45 10.52
N ILE A 83 -8.78 -8.37 10.51
CA ILE A 83 -8.64 -7.44 9.40
C ILE A 83 -7.15 -7.21 9.14
N LEU A 84 -6.75 -7.34 7.88
CA LEU A 84 -5.42 -6.99 7.40
C LEU A 84 -5.55 -5.95 6.30
N VAL A 85 -4.79 -4.87 6.39
CA VAL A 85 -4.81 -3.80 5.38
C VAL A 85 -3.40 -3.63 4.81
N GLU A 86 -3.23 -3.76 3.49
CA GLU A 86 -1.98 -3.43 2.80
C GLU A 86 -2.12 -2.11 2.04
N LEU A 87 -1.28 -1.14 2.41
CA LEU A 87 -1.20 0.15 1.75
C LEU A 87 -0.13 0.08 0.65
N GLY A 88 -0.56 0.22 -0.60
CA GLY A 88 0.28 0.00 -1.79
C GLY A 88 0.47 -1.48 -2.06
N SER A 89 -0.60 -2.17 -2.47
CA SER A 89 -0.59 -3.63 -2.62
C SER A 89 0.36 -4.12 -3.72
N GLY A 90 0.60 -3.31 -4.76
CA GLY A 90 1.46 -3.71 -5.87
C GLY A 90 1.00 -5.04 -6.49
N ASN A 91 1.79 -6.11 -6.35
CA ASN A 91 1.42 -7.45 -6.83
C ASN A 91 0.91 -8.39 -5.72
N GLY A 92 0.75 -7.92 -4.48
CA GLY A 92 0.29 -8.70 -3.33
C GLY A 92 1.32 -9.68 -2.74
N SER A 93 2.56 -9.74 -3.25
CA SER A 93 3.56 -10.73 -2.82
C SER A 93 3.96 -10.60 -1.35
N LYS A 94 3.87 -9.40 -0.77
CA LYS A 94 4.20 -9.15 0.63
C LYS A 94 3.12 -9.69 1.56
N MET A 95 1.85 -9.38 1.30
CA MET A 95 0.73 -9.99 2.01
C MET A 95 0.74 -11.51 1.89
N LEU A 96 0.96 -12.05 0.68
CA LEU A 96 1.15 -13.48 0.47
C LEU A 96 2.27 -14.06 1.33
N SER A 97 3.42 -13.38 1.37
CA SER A 97 4.56 -13.81 2.17
C SER A 97 4.28 -13.80 3.67
N LEU A 98 3.56 -12.79 4.15
CA LEU A 98 3.10 -12.72 5.54
C LEU A 98 2.13 -13.85 5.87
N LEU A 99 1.20 -14.18 4.96
CA LEU A 99 0.19 -15.21 5.19
C LEU A 99 0.69 -16.64 4.90
N SER A 100 1.79 -16.78 4.17
CA SER A 100 2.28 -18.09 3.68
C SER A 100 2.57 -19.14 4.76
N ASN A 101 2.98 -18.68 5.94
CA ASN A 101 3.34 -19.55 7.07
C ASN A 101 2.32 -19.49 8.22
N TRP A 102 1.21 -18.78 8.04
CA TRP A 102 0.21 -18.61 9.08
C TRP A 102 -0.96 -19.57 8.86
N GLN A 103 -1.26 -20.37 9.88
CA GLN A 103 -2.46 -21.20 9.88
C GLN A 103 -3.60 -20.42 10.50
N PHE A 104 -4.60 -20.10 9.68
CA PHE A 104 -5.82 -19.48 10.17
C PHE A 104 -6.59 -20.46 11.07
N GLY A 105 -7.18 -19.93 12.14
CA GLY A 105 -8.08 -20.68 13.02
C GLY A 105 -9.46 -20.87 12.37
N GLN A 106 -10.53 -20.81 13.16
CA GLN A 106 -11.90 -20.94 12.61
C GLN A 106 -12.32 -19.79 11.70
N GLN A 107 -11.67 -18.63 11.80
CA GLN A 107 -11.97 -17.46 10.99
C GLN A 107 -10.68 -16.93 10.36
N SER A 108 -10.69 -16.81 9.04
CA SER A 108 -9.65 -16.13 8.27
C SER A 108 -9.87 -14.61 8.33
N PRO A 109 -8.81 -13.79 8.26
CA PRO A 109 -8.94 -12.35 8.17
C PRO A 109 -9.56 -11.93 6.84
N VAL A 110 -10.22 -10.79 6.86
CA VAL A 110 -10.52 -10.03 5.64
C VAL A 110 -9.28 -9.22 5.26
N VAL A 111 -8.86 -9.31 4.01
CA VAL A 111 -7.68 -8.62 3.50
C VAL A 111 -8.13 -7.46 2.62
N HIS A 112 -7.75 -6.25 3.00
CA HIS A 112 -8.01 -5.04 2.24
C HIS A 112 -6.74 -4.61 1.52
N PHE A 113 -6.84 -4.43 0.20
CA PHE A 113 -5.77 -3.86 -0.62
C PHE A 113 -6.11 -2.41 -0.96
N VAL A 114 -5.22 -1.48 -0.63
CA VAL A 114 -5.37 -0.06 -0.97
C VAL A 114 -4.29 0.33 -1.96
N ASP A 115 -4.67 0.77 -3.15
CA ASP A 115 -3.72 1.24 -4.16
C ASP A 115 -4.41 2.23 -5.10
N ILE A 116 -3.65 3.17 -5.66
CA ILE A 116 -4.16 4.08 -6.69
C ILE A 116 -4.17 3.44 -8.09
N SER A 117 -3.47 2.31 -8.25
CA SER A 117 -3.33 1.62 -9.53
C SER A 117 -4.36 0.49 -9.65
N PRO A 118 -5.34 0.59 -10.57
CA PRO A 118 -6.32 -0.48 -10.81
C PRO A 118 -5.66 -1.81 -11.18
N ALA A 119 -4.58 -1.75 -11.97
CA ALA A 119 -3.83 -2.92 -12.39
C ALA A 119 -3.12 -3.62 -11.21
N ALA A 120 -2.64 -2.85 -10.23
CA ALA A 120 -2.06 -3.41 -9.01
C ALA A 120 -3.14 -4.14 -8.19
N LEU A 121 -4.30 -3.51 -8.01
CA LEU A 121 -5.42 -4.12 -7.28
C LEU A 121 -5.93 -5.40 -7.93
N GLU A 122 -6.08 -5.42 -9.25
CA GLU A 122 -6.47 -6.63 -10.00
C GLU A 122 -5.45 -7.75 -9.79
N LEU A 123 -4.16 -7.44 -9.96
CA LEU A 123 -3.08 -8.41 -9.82
C LEU A 123 -2.95 -8.94 -8.37
N SER A 124 -2.96 -8.06 -7.37
CA SER A 124 -2.84 -8.46 -5.97
C SER A 124 -4.04 -9.29 -5.51
N THR A 125 -5.25 -8.91 -5.94
CA THR A 125 -6.49 -9.66 -5.64
C THR A 125 -6.43 -11.06 -6.26
N LEU A 126 -6.07 -11.16 -7.54
CA LEU A 126 -5.94 -12.45 -8.24
C LEU A 126 -4.89 -13.36 -7.59
N ASN A 127 -3.72 -12.80 -7.26
CA ASN A 127 -2.64 -13.57 -6.64
C ASN A 127 -3.03 -14.10 -5.25
N LEU A 128 -3.75 -13.30 -4.46
CA LEU A 128 -4.19 -13.73 -3.14
C LEU A 128 -5.33 -14.75 -3.20
N SER A 129 -6.30 -14.57 -4.09
CA SER A 129 -7.39 -15.53 -4.25
C SER A 129 -6.86 -16.89 -4.71
N GLN A 130 -5.95 -16.92 -5.70
CA GLN A 130 -5.32 -18.15 -6.17
C GLN A 130 -4.51 -18.88 -5.08
N TYR A 131 -3.98 -18.15 -4.11
CA TYR A 131 -3.26 -18.74 -2.98
C TYR A 131 -4.21 -19.40 -1.97
N ASN A 132 -5.32 -18.74 -1.65
CA ASN A 132 -6.32 -19.28 -0.73
C ASN A 132 -7.70 -18.67 -0.99
N ASP A 133 -8.55 -19.41 -1.69
CA ASP A 133 -9.93 -19.03 -2.01
C ASP A 133 -10.83 -18.82 -0.76
N SER A 134 -10.36 -19.21 0.43
CA SER A 134 -11.07 -18.99 1.70
C SER A 134 -10.81 -17.60 2.29
N LEU A 135 -9.89 -16.81 1.72
CA LEU A 135 -9.64 -15.43 2.13
C LEU A 135 -10.60 -14.49 1.41
N THR A 136 -11.27 -13.63 2.16
CA THR A 136 -12.02 -12.52 1.61
C THR A 136 -11.07 -11.37 1.28
N VAL A 137 -11.11 -10.88 0.05
CA VAL A 137 -10.27 -9.76 -0.42
C VAL A 137 -11.15 -8.60 -0.85
N VAL A 138 -10.83 -7.39 -0.36
CA VAL A 138 -11.56 -6.16 -0.66
C VAL A 138 -10.58 -5.11 -1.23
N PRO A 139 -10.65 -4.80 -2.52
CA PRO A 139 -9.80 -3.77 -3.12
C PRO A 139 -10.38 -2.36 -2.95
N HIS A 140 -9.51 -1.38 -2.70
CA HIS A 140 -9.84 0.04 -2.56
C HIS A 140 -8.97 0.87 -3.51
N GLU A 141 -9.55 1.32 -4.62
CA GLU A 141 -8.90 2.24 -5.57
C GLU A 141 -8.89 3.66 -5.00
N SER A 142 -7.86 4.00 -4.22
CA SER A 142 -7.83 5.26 -3.47
C SER A 142 -6.42 5.61 -2.96
N THR A 143 -6.28 6.81 -2.41
CA THR A 143 -5.10 7.16 -1.60
C THR A 143 -5.08 6.34 -0.31
N TYR A 144 -3.92 6.23 0.32
CA TYR A 144 -3.74 5.38 1.50
C TYR A 144 -4.65 5.78 2.65
N GLU A 145 -4.83 7.08 2.88
CA GLU A 145 -5.66 7.63 3.94
C GLU A 145 -7.13 7.26 3.73
N LYS A 146 -7.67 7.54 2.52
CA LYS A 146 -9.07 7.25 2.17
C LYS A 146 -9.35 5.74 2.19
N GLY A 147 -8.44 4.93 1.66
CA GLY A 147 -8.61 3.47 1.65
C GLY A 147 -8.49 2.84 3.04
N LEU A 148 -7.63 3.37 3.90
CA LEU A 148 -7.53 2.93 5.29
C LEU A 148 -8.80 3.29 6.08
N GLU A 149 -9.34 4.50 5.90
CA GLU A 149 -10.62 4.89 6.50
C GLU A 149 -11.77 3.98 6.04
N ALA A 150 -11.84 3.68 4.74
CA ALA A 150 -12.84 2.78 4.19
C ALA A 150 -12.72 1.36 4.77
N ALA A 151 -11.50 0.81 4.84
CA ALA A 151 -11.26 -0.53 5.39
C ALA A 151 -11.60 -0.65 6.88
N LEU A 152 -11.52 0.44 7.65
CA LEU A 152 -11.85 0.46 9.08
C LEU A 152 -13.33 0.76 9.37
N ALA A 153 -14.10 1.15 8.36
CA ALA A 153 -15.52 1.44 8.48
C ALA A 153 -16.42 0.18 8.27
N GLU A 154 -15.82 -0.93 7.84
CA GLU A 154 -16.47 -2.25 7.68
C GLU A 154 -16.44 -3.07 8.99
#